data_AF-A0A7C0X0G6-F1
#
_entry.id   AF-A0A7C0X0G6-F1
#
_cell.length_a   1.000
_cell.length_b   1.000
_cell.length_c   1.000
_cell.angle_alpha   90.00
_cell.angle_beta   90.00
_cell.angle_gamma   90.00
#
_symmetry.space_group_name_H-M   'P 1'
#
loop_
_entity.id
_entity.type
_entity.pdbx_description
1 polymer ?
#
loop_
_entity_poly.entity_id
_entity_poly.type
_entity_poly.pdbx_seq_one_letter_code
_entity_poly.pdbx_strand_id
1 'polypeptide(L)'
;MFKVGEALVGEGAELAHVDLVIGSKSSPVGIAFANSMAQLSAGHTPLFAVIRPNLPVKPSTLIVPKVTIKNLDQASKVFGPAQTGVAKAIADAMEEGIIQKDEAEDQVIIVSVFIHPDAKDYNKIYRYNYGATKLALKRALSGFPDADKVLYEKDRSTHPVMGFKVTKLWDPPYLQVALDVPDWDLTSRVLAQIPKNDHLILEAGTPLIKRYGLDVITRIREIKPDAFIVADLKTLDTGNLEARMAADLTADAVVISGLAPIETIDKAIEEAKKTGIYAVIDMLNVEDPVEVLKRLKTLPEVVELHRAIDVELYGEGSNYAWGDIGAIKSLGDILVGVAGGIREDTLEIALKSGADILIVGRAITKSKDVEAACRRFLRGLKKEEIDQYRVMTDF
;
A
#
# COMPACT_ATOMS: atom_id res chain seq x y z
N MET A 1 14.41 -27.78 -10.45
CA MET A 1 13.81 -27.09 -9.29
C MET A 1 14.44 -25.72 -9.14
N PHE A 2 13.65 -24.67 -9.01
CA PHE A 2 14.09 -23.30 -8.69
C PHE A 2 13.00 -22.70 -7.80
N LYS A 3 13.33 -22.43 -6.54
CA LYS A 3 12.40 -21.84 -5.57
C LYS A 3 13.10 -20.71 -4.84
N VAL A 4 12.32 -19.68 -4.50
CA VAL A 4 12.79 -18.48 -3.82
C VAL A 4 11.99 -18.29 -2.55
N GLY A 5 12.65 -17.82 -1.50
CA GLY A 5 12.00 -17.49 -0.24
C GLY A 5 12.65 -16.30 0.42
N GLU A 6 11.84 -15.55 1.14
CA GLU A 6 12.25 -14.39 1.92
C GLU A 6 11.70 -14.51 3.34
N ALA A 7 12.50 -14.07 4.29
CA ALA A 7 12.03 -13.82 5.65
C ALA A 7 12.84 -12.73 6.35
N LEU A 8 12.10 -11.94 7.12
CA LEU A 8 12.61 -10.92 8.02
C LEU A 8 12.21 -11.29 9.45
N VAL A 9 13.21 -11.43 10.34
CA VAL A 9 13.00 -11.84 11.74
C VAL A 9 13.87 -10.98 12.66
N GLY A 10 13.24 -10.49 13.73
CA GLY A 10 13.90 -9.70 14.77
C GLY A 10 13.63 -8.21 14.64
N GLU A 11 14.44 -7.42 15.33
CA GLU A 11 14.32 -5.96 15.40
C GLU A 11 15.69 -5.33 15.69
N GLY A 12 15.80 -4.02 15.53
CA GLY A 12 17.03 -3.26 15.79
C GLY A 12 18.17 -3.61 14.84
N ALA A 13 19.40 -3.43 15.31
CA ALA A 13 20.59 -3.67 14.50
C ALA A 13 20.83 -5.17 14.22
N GLU A 14 20.34 -6.06 15.08
CA GLU A 14 20.50 -7.50 14.92
C GLU A 14 19.51 -8.14 13.95
N LEU A 15 18.52 -7.39 13.45
CA LEU A 15 17.51 -7.84 12.49
C LEU A 15 18.14 -8.69 11.37
N ALA A 16 17.58 -9.89 11.16
CA ALA A 16 17.98 -10.76 10.07
C ALA A 16 16.98 -10.63 8.92
N HIS A 17 17.49 -10.29 7.73
CA HIS A 17 16.73 -10.33 6.48
C HIS A 17 17.43 -11.30 5.53
N VAL A 18 16.76 -12.43 5.25
CA VAL A 18 17.29 -13.55 4.48
C VAL A 18 16.56 -13.66 3.15
N ASP A 19 17.30 -13.59 2.05
CA ASP A 19 16.82 -14.03 0.73
C ASP A 19 17.46 -15.36 0.42
N LEU A 20 16.67 -16.34 0.02
CA LEU A 20 17.15 -17.68 -0.25
C LEU A 20 16.69 -18.14 -1.63
N VAL A 21 17.60 -18.80 -2.35
CA VAL A 21 17.29 -19.56 -3.56
C VAL A 21 17.73 -21.00 -3.36
N ILE A 22 16.84 -21.95 -3.65
CA ILE A 22 17.11 -23.39 -3.63
C ILE A 22 16.81 -24.02 -4.98
N GLY A 23 17.69 -24.92 -5.43
CA GLY A 23 17.52 -25.64 -6.69
C GLY A 23 18.48 -26.81 -6.83
N SER A 24 18.37 -27.55 -7.93
CA SER A 24 19.27 -28.68 -8.20
C SER A 24 20.65 -28.20 -8.64
N LYS A 25 21.69 -29.00 -8.40
CA LYS A 25 23.08 -28.77 -8.86
C LYS A 25 23.21 -28.61 -10.38
N SER A 26 22.29 -29.20 -11.14
CA SER A 26 22.20 -29.11 -12.60
C SER A 26 21.39 -27.92 -13.12
N SER A 27 20.71 -27.18 -12.23
CA SER A 27 19.88 -26.03 -12.60
C SER A 27 20.71 -24.74 -12.67
N PRO A 28 20.12 -23.62 -13.13
CA PRO A 28 20.75 -22.30 -13.02
C PRO A 28 21.22 -21.95 -11.59
N VAL A 29 20.59 -22.49 -10.54
CA VAL A 29 21.04 -22.29 -9.14
C VAL A 29 22.40 -22.95 -8.90
N GLY A 30 22.63 -24.15 -9.45
CA GLY A 30 23.92 -24.84 -9.35
C GLY A 30 25.04 -24.11 -10.09
N ILE A 31 24.74 -23.55 -11.27
CA ILE A 31 25.68 -22.71 -12.02
C ILE A 31 26.01 -21.44 -11.21
N ALA A 32 24.99 -20.76 -10.68
CA ALA A 32 25.19 -19.57 -9.85
C ALA A 32 26.03 -19.89 -8.60
N PHE A 33 25.74 -21.01 -7.93
CA PHE A 33 26.48 -21.48 -6.75
C PHE A 33 27.97 -21.68 -7.07
N ALA A 34 28.29 -22.39 -8.15
CA ALA A 34 29.67 -22.64 -8.57
C ALA A 34 30.38 -21.34 -8.95
N ASN A 35 29.71 -20.44 -9.68
CA ASN A 35 30.26 -19.15 -10.07
C ASN A 35 30.52 -18.25 -8.87
N SER A 36 29.59 -18.16 -7.90
CA SER A 36 29.78 -17.39 -6.68
C SER A 36 30.99 -17.85 -5.87
N MET A 37 31.30 -19.15 -5.87
CA MET A 37 32.51 -19.69 -5.25
C MET A 37 33.78 -19.36 -6.03
N ALA A 38 33.72 -19.34 -7.36
CA ALA A 38 34.88 -19.10 -8.22
C ALA A 38 35.19 -17.60 -8.44
N GLN A 39 34.19 -16.72 -8.28
CA GLN A 39 34.27 -15.30 -8.59
C GLN A 39 33.96 -14.47 -7.35
N LEU A 40 35.02 -14.08 -6.64
CA LEU A 40 34.91 -13.32 -5.40
C LEU A 40 34.79 -11.83 -5.67
N SER A 41 33.89 -11.17 -4.94
CA SER A 41 33.73 -9.72 -4.93
C SER A 41 34.21 -9.15 -3.58
N ALA A 42 34.96 -8.06 -3.62
CA ALA A 42 35.48 -7.42 -2.41
C ALA A 42 34.33 -7.05 -1.46
N GLY A 43 34.42 -7.52 -0.21
CA GLY A 43 33.42 -7.27 0.84
C GLY A 43 32.15 -8.13 0.77
N HIS A 44 32.00 -8.99 -0.24
CA HIS A 44 30.82 -9.85 -0.44
C HIS A 44 31.20 -11.32 -0.68
N THR A 45 32.34 -11.75 -0.14
CA THR A 45 32.88 -13.10 -0.29
C THR A 45 31.87 -14.15 0.19
N PRO A 46 31.37 -15.04 -0.70
CA PRO A 46 30.53 -16.15 -0.30
C PRO A 46 31.32 -17.16 0.53
N LEU A 47 30.64 -17.82 1.46
CA LEU A 47 31.22 -18.91 2.25
C LEU A 47 30.25 -20.07 2.40
N PHE A 48 30.78 -21.26 2.67
CA PHE A 48 29.94 -22.40 3.03
C PHE A 48 29.25 -22.18 4.37
N ALA A 49 27.98 -22.57 4.48
CA ALA A 49 27.34 -22.72 5.78
C ALA A 49 27.86 -24.00 6.46
N VAL A 50 28.59 -23.85 7.57
CA VAL A 50 29.13 -24.98 8.34
C VAL A 50 28.52 -25.06 9.74
N ILE A 51 28.17 -26.27 10.17
CA ILE A 51 27.65 -26.53 11.52
C ILE A 51 28.79 -26.38 12.54
N ARG A 52 29.97 -26.88 12.16
CA ARG A 52 31.25 -26.75 12.86
C ARG A 52 32.38 -26.95 11.85
N PRO A 53 33.64 -26.62 12.18
CA PRO A 53 34.76 -26.87 11.27
C PRO A 53 34.76 -28.30 10.74
N ASN A 54 34.98 -28.45 9.43
CA ASN A 54 34.96 -29.71 8.69
C ASN A 54 33.59 -30.41 8.61
N LEU A 55 32.48 -29.73 8.95
CA LEU A 55 31.11 -30.27 8.81
C LEU A 55 30.19 -29.24 8.10
N PRO A 56 30.29 -29.08 6.78
CA PRO A 56 29.34 -28.30 5.99
C PRO A 56 27.94 -28.93 6.01
N VAL A 57 26.90 -28.10 5.97
CA VAL A 57 25.51 -28.59 5.93
C VAL A 57 25.14 -29.18 4.56
N LYS A 58 24.13 -30.04 4.56
CA LYS A 58 23.43 -30.54 3.37
C LYS A 58 21.96 -30.06 3.39
N PRO A 59 21.40 -29.59 2.26
CA PRO A 59 22.05 -29.35 0.97
C PRO A 59 23.21 -28.37 1.06
N SER A 60 24.18 -28.50 0.15
CA SER A 60 25.35 -27.61 0.16
C SER A 60 24.89 -26.16 0.03
N THR A 61 25.30 -25.34 0.99
CA THR A 61 24.75 -23.99 1.15
C THR A 61 25.85 -22.94 1.15
N LEU A 62 25.66 -21.87 0.38
CA LEU A 62 26.46 -20.66 0.44
C LEU A 62 25.75 -19.55 1.20
N ILE A 63 26.53 -18.76 1.92
CA ILE A 63 26.09 -17.54 2.59
C ILE A 63 26.77 -16.36 1.90
N VAL A 64 25.96 -15.39 1.48
CA VAL A 64 26.41 -14.19 0.77
C VAL A 64 26.05 -12.96 1.60
N PRO A 65 27.01 -12.13 2.04
CA PRO A 65 26.70 -10.89 2.76
C PRO A 65 25.98 -9.88 1.85
N LYS A 66 24.82 -9.35 2.29
CA LYS A 66 24.11 -8.25 1.60
C LYS A 66 24.82 -6.90 1.77
N VAL A 67 25.49 -6.71 2.90
CA VAL A 67 26.20 -5.49 3.24
C VAL A 67 27.70 -5.70 3.02
N THR A 68 28.36 -4.71 2.41
CA THR A 68 29.80 -4.76 2.17
C THR A 68 30.57 -4.86 3.50
N ILE A 69 31.27 -5.96 3.71
CA ILE A 69 32.12 -6.18 4.88
C ILE A 69 33.36 -5.30 4.79
N LYS A 70 33.55 -4.40 5.76
CA LYS A 70 34.65 -3.43 5.79
C LYS A 70 35.79 -3.80 6.75
N ASN A 71 35.54 -4.64 7.74
CA ASN A 71 36.51 -5.00 8.77
C ASN A 71 36.25 -6.41 9.36
N LEU A 72 37.20 -6.89 10.16
CA LEU A 72 37.13 -8.23 10.75
C LEU A 72 36.00 -8.40 11.78
N ASP A 73 35.58 -7.33 12.46
CA ASP A 73 34.44 -7.39 13.39
C ASP A 73 33.12 -7.64 12.64
N GLN A 74 32.92 -7.01 11.48
CA GLN A 74 31.78 -7.31 10.62
C GLN A 74 31.89 -8.72 10.03
N ALA A 75 33.09 -9.13 9.61
CA ALA A 75 33.32 -10.47 9.11
C ALA A 75 33.00 -11.55 10.16
N SER A 76 33.38 -11.35 11.43
CA SER A 76 33.12 -12.33 12.49
C SER A 76 31.63 -12.49 12.83
N LYS A 77 30.79 -11.48 12.59
CA LYS A 77 29.33 -11.59 12.74
C LYS A 77 28.71 -12.48 11.67
N VAL A 78 29.14 -12.34 10.42
CA VAL A 78 28.71 -13.20 9.31
C VAL A 78 29.28 -14.60 9.48
N PHE A 79 30.59 -14.71 9.69
CA PHE A 79 31.31 -15.99 9.71
C PHE A 79 31.13 -16.77 11.02
N GLY A 80 30.62 -16.15 12.08
CA GLY A 80 30.34 -16.80 13.35
C GLY A 80 28.85 -17.11 13.52
N PRO A 81 28.10 -16.23 14.23
CA PRO A 81 26.73 -16.51 14.64
C PRO A 81 25.76 -16.66 13.47
N ALA A 82 25.84 -15.81 12.44
CA ALA A 82 24.94 -15.93 11.30
C ALA A 82 25.20 -17.21 10.50
N GLN A 83 26.47 -17.54 10.21
CA GLN A 83 26.85 -18.79 9.55
C GLN A 83 26.31 -20.02 10.28
N THR A 84 26.52 -20.08 11.59
CA THR A 84 26.05 -21.20 12.41
C THR A 84 24.52 -21.26 12.45
N GLY A 85 23.86 -20.10 12.51
CA GLY A 85 22.40 -19.99 12.49
C GLY A 85 21.79 -20.53 11.19
N VAL A 86 22.31 -20.12 10.03
CA VAL A 86 21.90 -20.62 8.72
C VAL A 86 22.15 -22.13 8.61
N ALA A 87 23.35 -22.59 8.97
CA ALA A 87 23.71 -24.01 8.86
C ALA A 87 22.80 -24.91 9.72
N LYS A 88 22.52 -24.51 10.97
CA LYS A 88 21.61 -25.27 11.83
C LYS A 88 20.17 -25.21 11.36
N ALA A 89 19.70 -24.07 10.86
CA ALA A 89 18.34 -23.96 10.33
C ALA A 89 18.07 -24.95 9.18
N ILE A 90 19.06 -25.13 8.30
CA ILE A 90 18.96 -26.06 7.16
C ILE A 90 19.05 -27.52 7.64
N ALA A 91 19.95 -27.81 8.58
CA ALA A 91 20.05 -29.15 9.16
C ALA A 91 18.75 -29.56 9.87
N ASP A 92 18.18 -28.67 10.67
CA ASP A 92 16.92 -28.90 11.38
C ASP A 92 15.74 -28.99 10.39
N ALA A 93 15.73 -28.19 9.32
CA ALA A 93 14.72 -28.30 8.27
C ALA A 93 14.77 -29.67 7.56
N MET A 94 15.95 -30.26 7.40
CA MET A 94 16.12 -31.62 6.89
C MET A 94 15.72 -32.68 7.92
N GLU A 95 15.95 -32.45 9.22
CA GLU A 95 15.45 -33.33 10.28
C GLU A 95 13.91 -33.36 10.33
N GLU A 96 13.29 -32.21 10.15
CA GLU A 96 11.83 -32.02 10.13
C GLU A 96 11.16 -32.46 8.81
N GLY A 97 11.93 -32.88 7.82
CA GLY A 97 11.41 -33.31 6.51
C GLY A 97 10.91 -32.17 5.63
N ILE A 98 11.25 -30.91 5.94
CA ILE A 98 11.04 -29.78 5.02
C ILE A 98 11.90 -29.96 3.77
N ILE A 99 13.14 -30.40 3.95
CA ILE A 99 14.01 -30.91 2.87
C ILE A 99 14.10 -32.42 3.00
N GLN A 100 13.86 -33.14 1.91
CA GLN A 100 13.98 -34.59 1.88
C GLN A 100 15.47 -35.00 1.90
N LYS A 101 15.84 -35.95 2.78
CA LYS A 101 17.24 -36.34 3.01
C LYS A 101 17.91 -36.94 1.77
N ASP A 102 17.15 -37.69 0.99
CA ASP A 102 17.57 -38.31 -0.27
C ASP A 102 17.79 -37.29 -1.39
N GLU A 103 17.04 -36.18 -1.39
CA GLU A 103 17.24 -35.09 -2.36
C GLU A 103 18.34 -34.10 -1.96
N ALA A 104 18.74 -34.08 -0.68
CA ALA A 104 19.65 -33.06 -0.15
C ALA A 104 21.02 -33.06 -0.83
N GLU A 105 21.47 -34.21 -1.34
CA GLU A 105 22.74 -34.30 -2.06
C GLU A 105 22.67 -33.71 -3.47
N ASP A 106 21.50 -33.64 -4.10
CA ASP A 106 21.34 -33.09 -5.46
C ASP A 106 20.96 -31.61 -5.47
N GLN A 107 20.69 -31.04 -4.30
CA GLN A 107 20.28 -29.66 -4.12
C GLN A 107 21.45 -28.77 -3.67
N VAL A 108 21.31 -27.48 -3.97
CA VAL A 108 22.16 -26.40 -3.47
C VAL A 108 21.29 -25.23 -3.03
N ILE A 109 21.80 -24.48 -2.05
CA ILE A 109 21.13 -23.30 -1.51
C ILE A 109 22.10 -22.12 -1.55
N ILE A 110 21.61 -20.96 -1.97
CA ILE A 110 22.31 -19.68 -1.82
C ILE A 110 21.47 -18.82 -0.88
N VAL A 111 22.07 -18.39 0.23
CA VAL A 111 21.43 -17.60 1.29
C VAL A 111 22.11 -16.25 1.36
N SER A 112 21.37 -15.19 1.03
CA SER A 112 21.84 -13.82 1.18
C SER A 112 21.43 -13.28 2.54
N VAL A 113 22.40 -12.89 3.36
CA VAL A 113 22.17 -12.48 4.75
C VAL A 113 22.44 -10.99 4.93
N PHE A 114 21.47 -10.27 5.48
CA PHE A 114 21.67 -8.91 5.98
C PHE A 114 22.12 -8.95 7.43
N ILE A 115 23.20 -8.23 7.73
CA ILE A 115 23.60 -7.90 9.11
C ILE A 115 23.93 -6.41 9.12
N HIS A 116 23.28 -5.66 10.01
CA HIS A 116 23.57 -4.24 10.14
C HIS A 116 25.02 -4.03 10.65
N PRO A 117 25.77 -3.03 10.14
CA PRO A 117 27.13 -2.74 10.61
C PRO A 117 27.24 -2.58 12.14
N ASP A 118 26.20 -2.00 12.74
CA ASP A 118 26.14 -1.70 14.18
C ASP A 118 25.62 -2.86 15.05
N ALA A 119 25.32 -4.03 14.47
CA ALA A 119 24.89 -5.20 15.24
C ALA A 119 25.98 -5.63 16.24
N LYS A 120 25.63 -5.91 17.49
CA LYS A 120 26.61 -6.27 18.53
C LYS A 120 26.28 -7.56 19.27
N ASP A 121 25.00 -7.93 19.36
CA ASP A 121 24.58 -9.12 20.09
C ASP A 121 24.67 -10.38 19.22
N TYR A 122 25.73 -11.17 19.43
CA TYR A 122 25.98 -12.41 18.69
C TYR A 122 24.88 -13.46 18.91
N ASN A 123 24.22 -13.47 20.07
CA ASN A 123 23.16 -14.43 20.37
C ASN A 123 21.90 -14.09 19.55
N LYS A 124 21.53 -12.81 19.51
CA LYS A 124 20.43 -12.33 18.65
C LYS A 124 20.73 -12.55 17.18
N ILE A 125 21.94 -12.24 16.71
CA ILE A 125 22.35 -12.49 15.32
C ILE A 125 22.15 -13.97 14.97
N TYR A 126 22.60 -14.90 15.83
CA TYR A 126 22.39 -16.33 15.62
C TYR A 126 20.91 -16.69 15.55
N ARG A 127 20.11 -16.29 16.56
CA ARG A 127 18.70 -16.67 16.68
C ARG A 127 17.85 -16.14 15.53
N TYR A 128 18.06 -14.88 15.14
CA TYR A 128 17.30 -14.24 14.07
C TYR A 128 17.68 -14.81 12.71
N ASN A 129 18.98 -15.05 12.43
CA ASN A 129 19.38 -15.69 11.18
C ASN A 129 18.91 -17.15 11.09
N TYR A 130 18.92 -17.89 12.21
CA TYR A 130 18.34 -19.24 12.28
C TYR A 130 16.83 -19.21 11.93
N GLY A 131 16.06 -18.36 12.62
CA GLY A 131 14.62 -18.25 12.43
C GLY A 131 14.25 -17.79 11.01
N ALA A 132 14.91 -16.74 10.51
CA ALA A 132 14.70 -16.21 9.17
C ALA A 132 15.04 -17.25 8.10
N THR A 133 16.18 -17.95 8.21
CA THR A 133 16.56 -18.98 7.23
C THR A 133 15.53 -20.10 7.18
N LYS A 134 15.09 -20.60 8.34
CA LYS A 134 14.10 -21.69 8.40
C LYS A 134 12.75 -21.26 7.82
N LEU A 135 12.30 -20.04 8.14
CA LEU A 135 11.05 -19.49 7.60
C LEU A 135 11.14 -19.25 6.09
N ALA A 136 12.22 -18.64 5.60
CA ALA A 136 12.45 -18.39 4.18
C ALA A 136 12.48 -19.70 3.39
N LEU A 137 13.18 -20.72 3.90
CA LEU A 137 13.24 -22.05 3.28
C LEU A 137 11.86 -22.72 3.23
N LYS A 138 11.10 -22.69 4.33
CA LYS A 138 9.73 -23.22 4.37
C LYS A 138 8.85 -22.52 3.33
N ARG A 139 8.89 -21.19 3.26
CA ARG A 139 8.15 -20.37 2.29
C ARG A 139 8.54 -20.71 0.84
N ALA A 140 9.84 -20.85 0.57
CA ALA A 140 10.32 -21.22 -0.76
C ALA A 140 9.76 -22.57 -1.22
N LEU A 141 9.81 -23.57 -0.35
CA LEU A 141 9.40 -24.93 -0.69
C LEU A 141 7.87 -25.08 -0.72
N SER A 142 7.14 -24.33 0.11
CA SER A 142 5.68 -24.26 0.05
C SER A 142 5.14 -23.38 -1.07
N GLY A 143 5.99 -22.60 -1.75
CA GLY A 143 5.57 -21.65 -2.79
C GLY A 143 4.84 -20.43 -2.25
N PHE A 144 5.16 -20.00 -1.02
CA PHE A 144 4.57 -18.83 -0.38
C PHE A 144 5.44 -17.57 -0.56
N PRO A 145 4.84 -16.39 -0.79
CA PRO A 145 3.44 -16.18 -1.12
C PRO A 145 3.14 -16.61 -2.57
N ASP A 146 1.88 -16.99 -2.83
CA ASP A 146 1.39 -17.14 -4.20
C ASP A 146 0.94 -15.78 -4.77
N ALA A 147 0.58 -15.76 -6.06
CA ALA A 147 0.18 -14.53 -6.74
C ALA A 147 -1.07 -13.90 -6.13
N ASP A 148 -2.06 -14.71 -5.73
CA ASP A 148 -3.30 -14.23 -5.14
C ASP A 148 -3.05 -13.58 -3.78
N LYS A 149 -2.16 -14.17 -2.97
CA LYS A 149 -1.74 -13.61 -1.69
C LYS A 149 -1.03 -12.27 -1.86
N VAL A 150 -0.16 -12.15 -2.87
CA VAL A 150 0.49 -10.86 -3.19
C VAL A 150 -0.54 -9.82 -3.59
N LEU A 151 -1.48 -10.16 -4.47
CA LEU A 151 -2.53 -9.24 -4.91
C LEU A 151 -3.45 -8.79 -3.76
N TYR A 152 -3.69 -9.68 -2.79
CA TYR A 152 -4.47 -9.36 -1.59
C TYR A 152 -3.73 -8.46 -0.60
N GLU A 153 -2.44 -8.67 -0.36
CA GLU A 153 -1.68 -7.95 0.67
C GLU A 153 -1.02 -6.65 0.18
N LYS A 154 -0.86 -6.46 -1.14
CA LYS A 154 -0.08 -5.34 -1.72
C LYS A 154 -0.51 -3.95 -1.26
N ASP A 155 -1.81 -3.74 -1.03
CA ASP A 155 -2.37 -2.45 -0.62
C ASP A 155 -2.72 -2.40 0.88
N ARG A 156 -2.47 -3.49 1.62
CA ARG A 156 -2.81 -3.63 3.06
C ARG A 156 -1.66 -3.24 3.98
N SER A 157 -0.43 -3.48 3.55
CA SER A 157 0.78 -3.28 4.36
C SER A 157 1.63 -2.11 3.87
N THR A 158 2.51 -1.62 4.75
CA THR A 158 3.47 -0.56 4.43
C THR A 158 4.87 -1.14 4.42
N HIS A 159 5.68 -0.80 3.41
CA HIS A 159 7.08 -1.20 3.43
C HIS A 159 7.84 -0.42 4.53
N PRO A 160 8.57 -1.06 5.46
CA PRO A 160 9.16 -0.39 6.63
C PRO A 160 10.08 0.79 6.30
N VAL A 161 10.79 0.73 5.17
CA VAL A 161 11.70 1.80 4.72
C VAL A 161 10.96 2.97 4.05
N MET A 162 9.76 2.73 3.51
CA MET A 162 9.00 3.76 2.81
C MET A 162 8.49 4.83 3.78
N GLY A 163 8.23 4.47 5.05
CA GLY A 163 7.84 5.39 6.10
C GLY A 163 6.40 5.95 5.99
N PHE A 164 5.75 5.76 4.84
CA PHE A 164 4.35 6.10 4.58
C PHE A 164 3.68 5.04 3.71
N LYS A 165 2.36 4.96 3.82
CA LYS A 165 1.50 4.10 2.98
C LYS A 165 0.96 4.91 1.80
N VAL A 166 1.02 4.34 0.60
CA VAL A 166 0.26 4.86 -0.55
C VAL A 166 -1.11 4.19 -0.52
N THR A 167 -2.13 4.96 -0.18
CA THR A 167 -3.50 4.44 -0.05
C THR A 167 -4.12 4.21 -1.43
N LYS A 168 -4.81 3.09 -1.62
CA LYS A 168 -5.63 2.79 -2.80
C LYS A 168 -7.06 2.50 -2.35
N LEU A 169 -8.04 2.78 -3.21
CA LEU A 169 -9.46 2.66 -2.86
C LEU A 169 -10.01 1.28 -3.28
N TRP A 170 -9.78 0.25 -2.47
CA TRP A 170 -10.18 -1.14 -2.76
C TRP A 170 -11.11 -1.77 -1.70
N ASP A 171 -11.27 -1.16 -0.52
CA ASP A 171 -12.12 -1.63 0.59
C ASP A 171 -13.17 -0.59 1.00
N PRO A 172 -14.13 -0.26 0.12
CA PRO A 172 -15.19 0.68 0.47
C PRO A 172 -16.08 0.13 1.61
N PRO A 173 -16.72 1.00 2.41
CA PRO A 173 -16.87 2.43 2.16
C PRO A 173 -15.79 3.33 2.79
N TYR A 174 -15.71 4.57 2.32
CA TYR A 174 -14.77 5.61 2.75
C TYR A 174 -15.48 6.87 3.26
N LEU A 175 -14.82 7.59 4.18
CA LEU A 175 -15.18 8.94 4.58
C LEU A 175 -14.24 9.93 3.90
N GLN A 176 -14.75 10.80 3.05
CA GLN A 176 -14.02 11.90 2.45
C GLN A 176 -14.34 13.21 3.17
N VAL A 177 -13.33 13.86 3.75
CA VAL A 177 -13.48 15.13 4.46
C VAL A 177 -13.18 16.28 3.50
N ALA A 178 -14.22 17.04 3.13
CA ALA A 178 -14.11 18.18 2.22
C ALA A 178 -13.64 19.45 2.96
N LEU A 179 -12.44 19.93 2.60
CA LEU A 179 -11.80 21.11 3.20
C LEU A 179 -12.15 22.38 2.42
N ASP A 180 -13.43 22.77 2.42
CA ASP A 180 -13.95 23.90 1.64
C ASP A 180 -13.74 25.28 2.28
N VAL A 181 -13.11 25.35 3.45
CA VAL A 181 -12.89 26.62 4.12
C VAL A 181 -11.70 27.31 3.47
N PRO A 182 -11.86 28.48 2.81
CA PRO A 182 -10.75 29.18 2.19
C PRO A 182 -9.96 29.96 3.26
N ASP A 183 -9.48 29.28 4.29
CA ASP A 183 -8.69 29.80 5.40
C ASP A 183 -7.70 28.72 5.83
N TRP A 184 -6.41 28.95 5.57
CA TRP A 184 -5.36 27.97 5.86
C TRP A 184 -5.14 27.74 7.35
N ASP A 185 -5.30 28.76 8.20
CA ASP A 185 -5.10 28.62 9.64
C ASP A 185 -6.20 27.75 10.25
N LEU A 186 -7.43 27.89 9.77
CA LEU A 186 -8.51 26.99 10.16
C LEU A 186 -8.31 25.59 9.58
N THR A 187 -7.95 25.49 8.30
CA THR A 187 -7.74 24.20 7.62
C THR A 187 -6.63 23.38 8.28
N SER A 188 -5.49 23.98 8.59
CA SER A 188 -4.37 23.31 9.27
C SER A 188 -4.77 22.82 10.67
N ARG A 189 -5.57 23.57 11.43
CA ARG A 189 -6.12 23.13 12.72
C ARG A 189 -7.10 21.96 12.58
N VAL A 190 -7.90 21.93 11.53
CA VAL A 190 -8.80 20.81 11.21
C VAL A 190 -7.97 19.57 10.87
N LEU A 191 -7.01 19.70 9.95
CA LEU A 191 -6.10 18.62 9.55
C LEU A 191 -5.39 17.99 10.75
N ALA A 192 -4.88 18.80 11.68
CA ALA A 192 -4.20 18.32 12.89
C ALA A 192 -5.10 17.42 13.76
N GLN A 193 -6.42 17.62 13.76
CA GLN A 193 -7.39 16.85 14.54
C GLN A 193 -7.96 15.63 13.78
N ILE A 194 -7.84 15.58 12.45
CA ILE A 194 -8.36 14.43 11.69
C ILE A 194 -7.54 13.18 12.05
N PRO A 195 -8.19 12.07 12.47
CA PRO A 195 -7.47 10.84 12.83
C PRO A 195 -6.85 10.17 11.60
N LYS A 196 -5.75 9.45 11.80
CA LYS A 196 -5.21 8.53 10.79
C LYS A 196 -6.12 7.30 10.70
N ASN A 197 -6.56 6.94 9.50
CA ASN A 197 -7.42 5.77 9.26
C ASN A 197 -7.38 5.41 7.76
N ASP A 198 -7.38 4.11 7.43
CA ASP A 198 -7.31 3.62 6.04
C ASP A 198 -8.59 3.91 5.22
N HIS A 199 -9.71 4.19 5.88
CA HIS A 199 -10.98 4.56 5.25
C HIS A 199 -11.23 6.07 5.22
N LEU A 200 -10.21 6.90 5.46
CA LEU A 200 -10.33 8.35 5.45
C LEU A 200 -9.60 8.99 4.26
N ILE A 201 -10.33 9.81 3.51
CA ILE A 201 -9.87 10.59 2.38
C ILE A 201 -9.92 12.08 2.77
N LEU A 202 -8.95 12.85 2.29
CA LEU A 202 -8.93 14.31 2.41
C LEU A 202 -9.17 14.93 1.04
N GLU A 203 -10.05 15.92 0.97
CA GLU A 203 -10.30 16.65 -0.27
C GLU A 203 -9.89 18.12 -0.07
N ALA A 204 -8.94 18.57 -0.89
CA ALA A 204 -8.66 19.98 -1.07
C ALA A 204 -9.81 20.59 -1.89
N GLY A 205 -10.82 21.10 -1.19
CA GLY A 205 -12.04 21.60 -1.81
C GLY A 205 -11.83 22.78 -2.75
N THR A 206 -12.72 22.94 -3.74
CA THR A 206 -12.65 24.00 -4.75
C THR A 206 -12.34 25.40 -4.16
N PRO A 207 -12.99 25.90 -3.08
CA PRO A 207 -12.73 27.23 -2.56
C PRO A 207 -11.32 27.39 -1.98
N LEU A 208 -10.79 26.34 -1.35
CA LEU A 208 -9.45 26.33 -0.77
C LEU A 208 -8.39 26.41 -1.87
N ILE A 209 -8.53 25.58 -2.92
CA ILE A 209 -7.64 25.61 -4.08
C ILE A 209 -7.73 26.95 -4.79
N LYS A 210 -8.94 27.49 -5.02
CA LYS A 210 -9.10 28.79 -5.69
C LYS A 210 -8.43 29.94 -4.93
N ARG A 211 -8.34 29.87 -3.60
CA ARG A 211 -7.70 30.91 -2.80
C ARG A 211 -6.17 30.79 -2.75
N TYR A 212 -5.65 29.57 -2.63
CA TYR A 212 -4.23 29.34 -2.32
C TYR A 212 -3.43 28.69 -3.45
N GLY A 213 -4.10 28.34 -4.55
CA GLY A 213 -3.52 27.55 -5.63
C GLY A 213 -3.42 26.07 -5.28
N LEU A 214 -2.93 25.28 -6.25
CA LEU A 214 -2.77 23.83 -6.12
C LEU A 214 -1.69 23.43 -5.09
N ASP A 215 -0.75 24.31 -4.77
CA ASP A 215 0.30 24.07 -3.76
C ASP A 215 -0.26 23.73 -2.36
N VAL A 216 -1.55 24.00 -2.12
CA VAL A 216 -2.23 23.55 -0.90
C VAL A 216 -2.19 22.03 -0.73
N ILE A 217 -2.12 21.26 -1.82
CA ILE A 217 -1.97 19.80 -1.78
C ILE A 217 -0.67 19.41 -1.09
N THR A 218 0.45 20.04 -1.47
CA THR A 218 1.77 19.83 -0.83
C THR A 218 1.71 20.13 0.66
N ARG A 219 1.04 21.22 1.05
CA ARG A 219 0.89 21.60 2.47
C ARG A 219 0.04 20.60 3.25
N ILE A 220 -1.00 20.03 2.64
CA ILE A 220 -1.80 18.96 3.25
C ILE A 220 -0.93 17.71 3.43
N ARG A 221 -0.17 17.32 2.40
CA ARG A 221 0.75 16.17 2.42
C ARG A 221 1.82 16.29 3.51
N GLU A 222 2.36 17.48 3.75
CA GLU A 222 3.32 17.73 4.84
C GLU A 222 2.73 17.44 6.23
N ILE A 223 1.44 17.72 6.44
CA ILE A 223 0.74 17.47 7.72
C ILE A 223 0.25 16.01 7.78
N LYS A 224 -0.12 15.42 6.64
CA LYS A 224 -0.71 14.09 6.50
C LYS A 224 -0.01 13.31 5.38
N PRO A 225 1.20 12.78 5.63
CA PRO A 225 2.02 12.14 4.58
C PRO A 225 1.34 10.93 3.93
N ASP A 226 0.53 10.19 4.69
CA ASP A 226 -0.06 8.91 4.26
C ASP A 226 -1.51 9.05 3.77
N ALA A 227 -2.10 10.25 3.81
CA ALA A 227 -3.51 10.44 3.49
C ALA A 227 -3.77 10.28 1.99
N PHE A 228 -4.94 9.76 1.63
CA PHE A 228 -5.42 9.87 0.24
C PHE A 228 -5.94 11.29 0.01
N ILE A 229 -5.35 12.04 -0.93
CA ILE A 229 -5.68 13.45 -1.18
C ILE A 229 -6.37 13.62 -2.53
N VAL A 230 -7.60 14.14 -2.51
CA VAL A 230 -8.37 14.52 -3.71
C VAL A 230 -8.17 16.02 -3.97
N ALA A 231 -7.81 16.37 -5.20
CA ALA A 231 -7.77 17.75 -5.68
C ALA A 231 -9.11 18.09 -6.37
N ASP A 232 -9.97 18.83 -5.68
CA ASP A 232 -11.28 19.23 -6.21
C ASP A 232 -11.17 20.46 -7.12
N LEU A 233 -10.67 20.22 -8.34
CA LEU A 233 -10.49 21.27 -9.35
C LEU A 233 -11.80 21.66 -10.04
N LYS A 234 -12.73 20.70 -10.17
CA LYS A 234 -13.90 20.80 -11.04
C LYS A 234 -13.51 21.23 -12.45
N THR A 235 -12.48 20.57 -12.98
CA THR A 235 -11.91 20.86 -14.30
C THR A 235 -13.01 20.86 -15.37
N LEU A 236 -13.08 21.94 -16.14
CA LEU A 236 -14.04 22.11 -17.24
C LEU A 236 -13.35 22.13 -18.61
N ASP A 237 -12.08 22.52 -18.66
CA ASP A 237 -11.25 22.55 -19.87
C ASP A 237 -9.81 22.14 -19.53
N THR A 238 -9.03 21.77 -20.53
CA THR A 238 -7.62 21.38 -20.39
C THR A 238 -7.38 20.19 -19.47
N GLY A 239 -8.28 19.20 -19.52
CA GLY A 239 -8.31 18.02 -18.64
C GLY A 239 -6.96 17.35 -18.37
N ASN A 240 -6.16 17.14 -19.41
CA ASN A 240 -4.82 16.54 -19.27
C ASN A 240 -3.84 17.46 -18.52
N LEU A 241 -3.88 18.78 -18.72
CA LEU A 241 -2.97 19.71 -18.06
C LEU A 241 -3.27 19.75 -16.55
N GLU A 242 -4.54 19.92 -16.19
CA GLU A 242 -4.95 20.03 -14.78
C GLU A 242 -4.76 18.72 -14.01
N ALA A 243 -5.08 17.57 -14.64
CA ALA A 243 -4.78 16.25 -14.04
C ALA A 243 -3.29 16.05 -13.80
N ARG A 244 -2.44 16.48 -14.75
CA ARG A 244 -0.98 16.44 -14.60
C ARG A 244 -0.49 17.32 -13.46
N MET A 245 -1.00 18.55 -13.35
CA MET A 245 -0.63 19.47 -12.27
C MET A 245 -0.99 18.92 -10.88
N ALA A 246 -2.15 18.28 -10.73
CA ALA A 246 -2.54 17.64 -9.48
C ALA A 246 -1.61 16.47 -9.13
N ALA A 247 -1.27 15.62 -10.10
CA ALA A 247 -0.36 14.50 -9.92
C ALA A 247 1.06 14.94 -9.56
N ASP A 248 1.59 15.97 -10.23
CA ASP A 248 2.94 16.51 -9.97
C ASP A 248 3.06 17.08 -8.53
N LEU A 249 1.93 17.44 -7.90
CA LEU A 249 1.83 17.90 -6.52
C LEU A 249 1.41 16.80 -5.53
N THR A 250 1.47 15.53 -5.94
CA THR A 250 1.19 14.35 -5.11
C THR A 250 -0.27 14.19 -4.65
N ALA A 251 -1.24 14.75 -5.39
CA ALA A 251 -2.64 14.34 -5.22
C ALA A 251 -2.80 12.87 -5.62
N ASP A 252 -3.70 12.15 -4.96
CA ASP A 252 -4.05 10.77 -5.29
C ASP A 252 -5.26 10.69 -6.23
N ALA A 253 -6.05 11.77 -6.31
CA ALA A 253 -7.14 11.91 -7.25
C ALA A 253 -7.36 13.36 -7.68
N VAL A 254 -8.01 13.54 -8.83
CA VAL A 254 -8.42 14.84 -9.36
C VAL A 254 -9.90 14.82 -9.74
N VAL A 255 -10.61 15.91 -9.44
CA VAL A 255 -12.04 16.07 -9.78
C VAL A 255 -12.22 16.83 -11.07
N ILE A 256 -12.95 16.22 -12.00
CA ILE A 256 -13.37 16.78 -13.29
C ILE A 256 -14.89 16.97 -13.23
N SER A 257 -15.39 18.09 -13.76
CA SER A 257 -16.83 18.27 -13.87
C SER A 257 -17.40 17.38 -14.98
N GLY A 258 -18.49 16.67 -14.70
CA GLY A 258 -19.27 15.93 -15.69
C GLY A 258 -19.97 16.81 -16.73
N LEU A 259 -19.96 18.14 -16.54
CA LEU A 259 -20.41 19.13 -17.53
C LEU A 259 -19.33 19.48 -18.55
N ALA A 260 -18.09 19.04 -18.36
CA ALA A 260 -17.02 19.25 -19.33
C ALA A 260 -17.35 18.53 -20.65
N PRO A 261 -16.80 18.99 -21.80
CA PRO A 261 -16.85 18.22 -23.04
C PRO A 261 -16.32 16.80 -22.83
N ILE A 262 -16.93 15.81 -23.50
CA ILE A 262 -16.53 14.39 -23.40
C ILE A 262 -15.04 14.21 -23.68
N GLU A 263 -14.51 14.93 -24.67
CA GLU A 263 -13.10 14.89 -25.03
C GLU A 263 -12.18 15.41 -23.92
N THR A 264 -12.65 16.37 -23.12
CA THR A 264 -11.93 16.89 -21.95
C THR A 264 -11.90 15.86 -20.84
N ILE A 265 -13.04 15.21 -20.57
CA ILE A 265 -13.16 14.15 -19.56
C ILE A 265 -12.25 12.96 -19.92
N ASP A 266 -12.34 12.46 -21.17
CA ASP A 266 -11.51 11.35 -21.64
C ASP A 266 -10.01 11.67 -21.50
N LYS A 267 -9.57 12.88 -21.88
CA LYS A 267 -8.16 13.31 -21.75
C LYS A 267 -7.70 13.39 -20.29
N ALA A 268 -8.57 13.83 -19.38
CA ALA A 268 -8.26 13.87 -17.96
C ALA A 268 -8.12 12.46 -17.39
N ILE A 269 -9.05 11.55 -17.73
CA ILE A 269 -9.00 10.14 -17.30
C ILE A 269 -7.73 9.46 -17.82
N GLU A 270 -7.38 9.66 -19.09
CA GLU A 270 -6.16 9.09 -19.69
C GLU A 270 -4.89 9.60 -18.99
N GLU A 271 -4.81 10.91 -18.73
CA GLU A 271 -3.64 11.48 -18.06
C GLU A 271 -3.56 11.06 -16.59
N ALA A 272 -4.69 10.97 -15.87
CA ALA A 272 -4.75 10.45 -14.50
C ALA A 272 -4.23 9.01 -14.41
N LYS A 273 -4.68 8.12 -15.31
CA LYS A 273 -4.19 6.74 -15.40
C LYS A 273 -2.69 6.67 -15.69
N LYS A 274 -2.22 7.53 -16.59
CA LYS A 274 -0.79 7.62 -16.96
C LYS A 274 0.10 8.10 -15.80
N THR A 275 -0.40 8.99 -14.95
CA THR A 275 0.33 9.49 -13.77
C THR A 275 0.09 8.65 -12.51
N GLY A 276 -0.86 7.72 -12.53
CA GLY A 276 -1.14 6.78 -11.44
C GLY A 276 -2.09 7.32 -10.36
N ILE A 277 -2.82 8.40 -10.67
CA ILE A 277 -3.86 9.00 -9.81
C ILE A 277 -5.26 8.62 -10.31
N TYR A 278 -6.27 8.83 -9.47
CA TYR A 278 -7.66 8.51 -9.77
C TYR A 278 -8.34 9.69 -10.48
N ALA A 279 -9.19 9.41 -11.46
CA ALA A 279 -10.14 10.39 -11.98
C ALA A 279 -11.47 10.30 -11.23
N VAL A 280 -11.94 11.45 -10.74
CA VAL A 280 -13.26 11.60 -10.11
C VAL A 280 -14.12 12.48 -11.02
N ILE A 281 -15.30 12.00 -11.44
CA ILE A 281 -16.24 12.80 -12.22
C ILE A 281 -17.35 13.32 -11.32
N ASP A 282 -17.35 14.63 -11.07
CA ASP A 282 -18.38 15.31 -10.30
C ASP A 282 -19.59 15.62 -11.18
N MET A 283 -20.72 15.01 -10.84
CA MET A 283 -21.98 15.10 -11.57
C MET A 283 -22.88 16.24 -11.10
N LEU A 284 -22.35 17.20 -10.34
CA LEU A 284 -23.09 18.40 -9.96
C LEU A 284 -23.69 19.09 -11.19
N ASN A 285 -25.02 19.25 -11.18
CA ASN A 285 -25.83 19.82 -12.26
C ASN A 285 -25.85 19.03 -13.58
N VAL A 286 -25.36 17.79 -13.61
CA VAL A 286 -25.52 16.89 -14.76
C VAL A 286 -26.92 16.27 -14.71
N GLU A 287 -27.69 16.41 -15.79
CA GLU A 287 -29.07 15.90 -15.87
C GLU A 287 -29.14 14.38 -15.89
N ASP A 288 -28.28 13.73 -16.69
CA ASP A 288 -28.19 12.26 -16.80
C ASP A 288 -26.72 11.81 -16.68
N PRO A 289 -26.27 11.50 -15.46
CA PRO A 289 -24.92 10.99 -15.22
C PRO A 289 -24.60 9.70 -16.00
N VAL A 290 -25.58 8.81 -16.17
CA VAL A 290 -25.38 7.52 -16.83
C VAL A 290 -25.11 7.73 -18.33
N GLU A 291 -25.82 8.66 -18.95
CA GLU A 291 -25.61 8.97 -20.37
C GLU A 291 -24.27 9.64 -20.63
N VAL A 292 -23.78 10.51 -19.72
CA VAL A 292 -22.41 11.04 -19.81
C VAL A 292 -21.39 9.91 -19.78
N LEU A 293 -21.51 8.99 -18.82
CA LEU A 293 -20.57 7.87 -18.65
C LEU A 293 -20.56 6.92 -19.86
N LYS A 294 -21.73 6.64 -20.46
CA LYS A 294 -21.84 5.80 -21.67
C LYS A 294 -21.13 6.37 -22.89
N ARG A 295 -20.92 7.69 -22.92
CA ARG A 295 -20.24 8.40 -24.02
C ARG A 295 -18.72 8.44 -23.85
N LEU A 296 -18.21 8.13 -22.67
CA LEU A 296 -16.77 8.10 -22.40
C LEU A 296 -16.12 6.89 -23.07
N LYS A 297 -14.87 7.06 -23.53
CA LYS A 297 -14.07 5.94 -24.05
C LYS A 297 -13.57 5.05 -22.93
N THR A 298 -13.28 5.67 -21.78
CA THR A 298 -12.74 5.01 -20.60
C THR A 298 -13.51 5.47 -19.39
N LEU A 299 -13.96 4.52 -18.56
CA LEU A 299 -14.65 4.84 -17.32
C LEU A 299 -13.66 5.37 -16.27
N PRO A 300 -14.09 6.35 -15.45
CA PRO A 300 -13.30 6.86 -14.32
C PRO A 300 -13.31 5.85 -13.17
N GLU A 301 -12.37 6.00 -12.24
CA GLU A 301 -12.36 5.19 -11.01
C GLU A 301 -13.48 5.59 -10.04
N VAL A 302 -13.86 6.88 -10.03
CA VAL A 302 -14.87 7.41 -9.10
C VAL A 302 -15.87 8.31 -9.84
N VAL A 303 -17.14 8.18 -9.49
CA VAL A 303 -18.20 9.13 -9.86
C VAL A 303 -18.78 9.73 -8.59
N GLU A 304 -18.80 11.07 -8.52
CA GLU A 304 -19.38 11.81 -7.41
C GLU A 304 -20.78 12.30 -7.78
N LEU A 305 -21.78 11.90 -6.99
CA LEU A 305 -23.15 12.37 -7.08
C LEU A 305 -23.37 13.46 -6.04
N HIS A 306 -23.27 14.69 -6.51
CA HIS A 306 -23.35 15.87 -5.66
C HIS A 306 -24.75 16.47 -5.68
N ARG A 307 -25.42 16.49 -4.52
CA ARG A 307 -26.64 17.27 -4.37
C ARG A 307 -26.30 18.74 -4.14
N ALA A 308 -26.92 19.63 -4.90
CA ALA A 308 -26.84 21.06 -4.62
C ALA A 308 -27.29 21.34 -3.17
N ILE A 309 -26.41 21.95 -2.38
CA ILE A 309 -26.62 22.25 -0.96
C ILE A 309 -27.87 23.13 -0.72
N ASP A 310 -28.24 23.94 -1.72
CA ASP A 310 -29.34 24.90 -1.66
C ASP A 310 -30.72 24.28 -2.01
N VAL A 311 -30.76 23.01 -2.39
CA VAL A 311 -32.01 22.29 -2.66
C VAL A 311 -32.38 21.49 -1.40
N GLU A 312 -33.30 22.02 -0.58
CA GLU A 312 -33.88 21.32 0.56
C GLU A 312 -34.94 20.31 0.09
N LEU A 313 -34.85 19.06 0.56
CA LEU A 313 -35.88 18.04 0.39
C LEU A 313 -36.61 17.84 1.72
N TYR A 314 -37.62 18.65 1.98
CA TYR A 314 -38.70 18.28 2.89
C TYR A 314 -39.85 17.71 2.05
N GLY A 315 -39.81 16.40 1.77
CA GLY A 315 -40.88 15.71 1.05
C GLY A 315 -40.70 14.19 0.99
N GLU A 316 -41.80 13.45 1.19
CA GLU A 316 -41.85 11.99 1.13
C GLU A 316 -41.54 11.50 -0.30
N GLY A 317 -40.34 10.92 -0.48
CA GLY A 317 -39.83 10.42 -1.75
C GLY A 317 -38.30 10.17 -1.76
N SER A 318 -37.69 10.10 -0.57
CA SER A 318 -36.24 10.16 -0.32
C SER A 318 -35.39 8.98 -0.84
N ASN A 319 -35.97 8.06 -1.63
CA ASN A 319 -35.25 6.90 -2.16
C ASN A 319 -34.32 7.25 -3.35
N TYR A 320 -34.29 8.50 -3.80
CA TYR A 320 -33.47 8.97 -4.94
C TYR A 320 -32.63 10.22 -4.61
N ALA A 321 -32.24 10.43 -3.35
CA ALA A 321 -31.57 11.68 -2.93
C ALA A 321 -30.25 11.98 -3.67
N TRP A 322 -29.59 10.95 -4.23
CA TRP A 322 -28.32 11.06 -4.96
C TRP A 322 -28.38 10.43 -6.36
N GLY A 323 -29.55 10.22 -6.95
CA GLY A 323 -29.69 9.57 -8.26
C GLY A 323 -29.57 8.03 -8.22
N ASP A 324 -29.34 7.40 -9.38
CA ASP A 324 -29.30 5.94 -9.54
C ASP A 324 -27.87 5.38 -9.46
N ILE A 325 -27.42 5.11 -8.23
CA ILE A 325 -26.11 4.51 -7.93
C ILE A 325 -25.96 3.13 -8.59
N GLY A 326 -27.04 2.33 -8.60
CA GLY A 326 -27.02 0.98 -9.16
C GLY A 326 -26.76 0.98 -10.66
N ALA A 327 -27.39 1.91 -11.39
CA ALA A 327 -27.16 2.08 -12.82
C ALA A 327 -25.70 2.45 -13.14
N ILE A 328 -25.08 3.35 -12.37
CA ILE A 328 -23.67 3.72 -12.57
C ILE A 328 -22.75 2.51 -12.34
N LYS A 329 -22.94 1.80 -11.23
CA LYS A 329 -22.13 0.60 -10.91
C LYS A 329 -22.34 -0.55 -11.89
N SER A 330 -23.47 -0.57 -12.62
CA SER A 330 -23.70 -1.57 -13.67
C SER A 330 -22.87 -1.35 -14.93
N LEU A 331 -22.30 -0.15 -15.12
CA LEU A 331 -21.45 0.15 -16.28
C LEU A 331 -20.04 -0.44 -16.16
N GLY A 332 -19.55 -0.67 -14.95
CA GLY A 332 -18.21 -1.19 -14.69
C GLY A 332 -17.79 -1.06 -13.23
N ASP A 333 -16.51 -1.32 -12.98
CA ASP A 333 -15.89 -1.19 -11.66
C ASP A 333 -15.65 0.29 -11.33
N ILE A 334 -16.70 0.96 -10.81
CA ILE A 334 -16.73 2.38 -10.47
C ILE A 334 -17.13 2.52 -9.00
N LEU A 335 -16.35 3.27 -8.23
CA LEU A 335 -16.75 3.71 -6.90
C LEU A 335 -17.70 4.90 -7.00
N VAL A 336 -18.79 4.89 -6.23
CA VAL A 336 -19.74 6.00 -6.23
C VAL A 336 -19.64 6.79 -4.92
N GLY A 337 -19.22 8.04 -5.04
CA GLY A 337 -19.23 9.00 -3.95
C GLY A 337 -20.54 9.78 -3.90
N VAL A 338 -21.01 10.12 -2.70
CA VAL A 338 -22.17 10.99 -2.51
C VAL A 338 -21.80 12.20 -1.66
N ALA A 339 -22.22 13.37 -2.14
CA ALA A 339 -21.99 14.67 -1.50
C ALA A 339 -23.29 15.46 -1.36
N GLY A 340 -23.25 16.50 -0.54
CA GLY A 340 -24.38 17.40 -0.32
C GLY A 340 -25.23 17.03 0.90
N GLY A 341 -24.88 17.62 2.06
CA GLY A 341 -25.71 17.56 3.26
C GLY A 341 -25.62 16.26 4.07
N ILE A 342 -24.60 15.42 3.83
CA ILE A 342 -24.37 14.20 4.61
C ILE A 342 -24.13 14.55 6.08
N ARG A 343 -24.95 13.95 6.94
CA ARG A 343 -24.96 14.04 8.40
C ARG A 343 -25.00 12.65 9.01
N GLU A 344 -24.75 12.56 10.30
CA GLU A 344 -24.68 11.27 11.03
C GLU A 344 -25.98 10.45 10.91
N ASP A 345 -27.14 11.11 10.88
CA ASP A 345 -28.46 10.50 10.71
C ASP A 345 -28.76 10.04 9.28
N THR A 346 -28.10 10.62 8.28
CA THR A 346 -28.26 10.26 6.86
C THR A 346 -27.23 9.24 6.35
N LEU A 347 -26.17 8.96 7.10
CA LEU A 347 -25.06 8.11 6.63
C LEU A 347 -25.53 6.69 6.30
N GLU A 348 -26.41 6.10 7.12
CA GLU A 348 -26.88 4.74 6.88
C GLU A 348 -27.75 4.65 5.62
N ILE A 349 -28.47 5.73 5.28
CA ILE A 349 -29.30 5.80 4.07
C ILE A 349 -28.39 5.82 2.84
N ALA A 350 -27.34 6.65 2.86
CA ALA A 350 -26.36 6.72 1.78
C ALA A 350 -25.68 5.35 1.54
N LEU A 351 -25.20 4.70 2.60
CA LEU A 351 -24.57 3.37 2.50
C LEU A 351 -25.53 2.30 1.99
N LYS A 352 -26.79 2.27 2.49
CA LYS A 352 -27.81 1.33 2.00
C LYS A 352 -28.21 1.57 0.54
N SER A 353 -28.01 2.79 0.04
CA SER A 353 -28.23 3.15 -1.36
C SER A 353 -27.08 2.70 -2.27
N GLY A 354 -25.98 2.17 -1.70
CA GLY A 354 -24.85 1.61 -2.44
C GLY A 354 -23.66 2.56 -2.59
N ALA A 355 -23.64 3.69 -1.87
CA ALA A 355 -22.52 4.63 -1.89
C ALA A 355 -21.25 4.00 -1.30
N ASP A 356 -20.14 4.21 -2.00
CA ASP A 356 -18.80 3.74 -1.61
C ASP A 356 -17.99 4.83 -0.90
N ILE A 357 -18.29 6.11 -1.15
CA ILE A 357 -17.60 7.26 -0.52
C ILE A 357 -18.62 8.24 0.02
N LEU A 358 -18.52 8.60 1.30
CA LEU A 358 -19.33 9.63 1.93
C LEU A 358 -18.53 10.93 2.02
N ILE A 359 -18.92 11.95 1.25
CA ILE A 359 -18.22 13.24 1.20
C ILE A 359 -18.88 14.20 2.19
N VAL A 360 -18.11 14.61 3.21
CA VAL A 360 -18.60 15.36 4.36
C VAL A 360 -17.73 16.59 4.62
N GLY A 361 -18.30 17.78 4.38
CA GLY A 361 -17.64 19.05 4.70
C GLY A 361 -18.02 19.58 6.09
N ARG A 362 -18.97 20.52 6.13
CA ARG A 362 -19.30 21.34 7.31
C ARG A 362 -19.66 20.55 8.57
N ALA A 363 -20.24 19.35 8.46
CA ALA A 363 -20.58 18.54 9.63
C ALA A 363 -19.33 18.10 10.43
N ILE A 364 -18.17 18.04 9.77
CA ILE A 364 -16.88 17.77 10.39
C ILE A 364 -16.12 19.07 10.61
N THR A 365 -15.89 19.85 9.55
CA THR A 365 -14.96 20.99 9.58
C THR A 365 -15.42 22.16 10.44
N LYS A 366 -16.74 22.28 10.73
CA LYS A 366 -17.31 23.27 11.66
C LYS A 366 -17.69 22.67 13.02
N SER A 367 -17.36 21.42 13.28
CA SER A 367 -17.58 20.80 14.60
C SER A 367 -16.71 21.48 15.66
N LYS A 368 -17.21 21.54 16.91
CA LYS A 368 -16.39 21.94 18.06
C LYS A 368 -15.26 20.94 18.34
N ASP A 369 -15.49 19.69 17.98
CA ASP A 369 -14.55 18.58 18.11
C ASP A 369 -14.52 17.83 16.77
N VAL A 370 -13.48 18.12 15.98
CA VAL A 370 -13.30 17.57 14.63
C VAL A 370 -12.98 16.08 14.70
N GLU A 371 -12.10 15.68 15.63
CA GLU A 371 -11.69 14.29 15.79
C GLU A 371 -12.89 13.40 16.14
N ALA A 372 -13.68 13.81 17.13
CA ALA A 372 -14.86 13.06 17.55
C ALA A 372 -15.90 12.98 16.42
N ALA A 373 -16.07 14.04 15.62
CA ALA A 373 -16.96 14.02 14.46
C ALA A 373 -16.47 13.00 13.41
N CYS A 374 -15.20 13.03 13.02
CA CYS A 374 -14.62 12.04 12.12
C CYS A 374 -14.81 10.61 12.65
N ARG A 375 -14.50 10.36 13.92
CA ARG A 375 -14.63 9.02 14.52
C ARG A 375 -16.07 8.51 14.55
N ARG A 376 -17.08 9.38 14.64
CA ARG A 376 -18.49 8.98 14.55
C ARG A 376 -18.84 8.50 13.15
N PHE A 377 -18.44 9.24 12.11
CA PHE A 377 -18.62 8.79 10.73
C PHE A 377 -17.86 7.50 10.43
N LEU A 378 -16.57 7.40 10.82
CA LEU A 378 -15.76 6.20 10.63
C LEU A 378 -16.36 4.97 11.30
N ARG A 379 -16.87 5.09 12.54
CA ARG A 379 -17.60 3.98 13.18
C ARG A 379 -18.88 3.61 12.43
N GLY A 380 -19.56 4.60 11.85
CA GLY A 380 -20.74 4.39 11.01
C GLY A 380 -20.45 3.57 9.75
N LEU A 381 -19.22 3.61 9.23
CA LEU A 381 -18.79 2.80 8.09
C LEU A 381 -18.72 1.29 8.39
N LYS A 382 -18.66 0.90 9.68
CA LYS A 382 -18.58 -0.50 10.15
C LYS A 382 -17.41 -1.27 9.52
N LYS A 383 -16.26 -0.61 9.39
CA LYS A 383 -15.00 -1.20 8.91
C LYS A 383 -13.97 -1.29 10.04
N GLU A 384 -13.20 -2.38 10.01
CA GLU A 384 -12.07 -2.58 10.91
C GLU A 384 -10.82 -1.92 10.31
N GLU A 385 -9.92 -1.43 11.16
CA GLU A 385 -8.62 -0.94 10.70
C GLU A 385 -7.76 -2.13 10.23
N ILE A 386 -7.04 -1.93 9.13
CA ILE A 386 -6.23 -2.98 8.52
C ILE A 386 -4.96 -3.16 9.37
N ASP A 387 -4.67 -4.39 9.80
CA ASP A 387 -3.37 -4.71 10.41
C ASP A 387 -2.26 -4.54 9.37
N GLN A 388 -1.39 -3.56 9.61
CA GLN A 388 -0.32 -3.19 8.69
C GLN A 388 0.99 -3.95 8.95
N TYR A 389 1.06 -4.73 10.03
CA TYR A 389 2.31 -5.33 10.52
C TYR A 389 2.44 -6.82 10.24
N ARG A 390 1.32 -7.52 10.06
CA ARG A 390 1.30 -8.98 9.91
C ARG A 390 0.72 -9.36 8.56
N VAL A 391 1.36 -10.32 7.91
CA VAL A 391 0.71 -11.02 6.80
C VAL A 391 -0.33 -11.95 7.42
N MET A 392 -1.55 -12.01 6.89
CA MET A 392 -2.69 -12.74 7.52
C MET A 392 -2.41 -14.21 7.88
N THR A 393 -1.36 -14.82 7.32
CA THR A 393 -0.92 -16.19 7.62
C THR A 393 -0.08 -16.33 8.90
N ASP A 394 0.27 -15.23 9.56
CA ASP A 394 1.01 -15.23 10.82
C ASP A 394 0.07 -15.36 12.06
N PHE A 395 -1.22 -15.69 11.84
CA PHE A 395 -2.26 -15.87 12.86
C PHE A 395 -2.66 -17.34 13.07
#